data_AF-Q16MZ8-F1
#
_entry.id   AF-Q16MZ8-F1
#
_cell.length_a   1.000
_cell.length_b   1.000
_cell.length_c   1.000
_cell.angle_alpha   90.00
_cell.angle_beta   90.00
_cell.angle_gamma   90.00
#
_symmetry.space_group_name_H-M   'P 1'
#
loop_
_entity.id
_entity.type
_entity.pdbx_description
1 polymer ?
#
loop_
_entity_poly.entity_id
_entity_poly.type
_entity_poly.pdbx_seq_one_letter_code
_entity_poly.pdbx_strand_id
1 'polypeptide(L)'
;FPGFAGEEMWNPNTNVSEDCLYLNIWVPRQHQSKGGLAMLVWIYGGGFMSGTSTLDVYNAEMLAAVGNVIVASMQYRVGSFGFFYLAPYLNDDDAPGNVGLWDQALAIRWLKENAKAFGGDPDLITLFGESAGGSSVSLHLLSPVTRGLSRRGILQSGTLNAPWSHMSAEKALSVAEALIDDCNCNVTLLKDNPNYVMNCMRNVDAKTISVQQWNSYSGILGFPSAPTIDGVFMTADPMTMLREANLEGVEILVGSNRDEG
;
A
#
# COMPACT_ATOMS: atom_id res chain seq x y z
N PHE A 1 3.39 12.50 17.06
CA PHE A 1 2.80 12.91 18.34
C PHE A 1 3.86 12.89 19.45
N PRO A 2 4.60 13.98 19.69
CA PRO A 2 5.62 13.99 20.73
C PRO A 2 4.99 13.96 22.14
N GLY A 3 5.50 13.11 23.03
CA GLY A 3 5.14 13.04 24.44
C GLY A 3 4.23 11.87 24.86
N PHE A 4 3.84 10.98 23.95
CA PHE A 4 3.02 9.80 24.27
C PHE A 4 3.60 8.53 23.66
N ALA A 5 4.29 7.72 24.49
CA ALA A 5 5.09 6.59 24.03
C ALA A 5 4.34 5.59 23.13
N GLY A 6 3.05 5.35 23.41
CA GLY A 6 2.21 4.44 22.61
C GLY A 6 1.86 4.96 21.22
N GLU A 7 1.90 6.28 21.00
CA GLU A 7 1.72 6.90 19.69
C GLU A 7 3.06 7.12 18.99
N GLU A 8 4.12 7.39 19.75
CA GLU A 8 5.45 7.65 19.20
C GLU A 8 6.05 6.46 18.47
N MET A 9 5.74 5.23 18.92
CA MET A 9 6.21 4.01 18.28
C MET A 9 5.71 3.85 16.82
N TRP A 10 4.69 4.60 16.41
CA TRP A 10 4.15 4.58 15.05
C TRP A 10 4.76 5.66 14.14
N ASN A 11 5.59 6.57 14.69
CA ASN A 11 6.31 7.53 13.87
C ASN A 11 7.46 6.83 13.12
N PRO A 12 7.87 7.34 11.94
CA PRO A 12 9.06 6.85 11.26
C PRO A 12 10.29 6.87 12.17
N ASN A 13 11.00 5.74 12.28
CA ASN A 13 12.24 5.60 13.05
C ASN A 13 13.51 5.72 12.17
N THR A 14 13.34 6.10 10.91
CA THR A 14 14.40 6.38 9.93
C THR A 14 14.12 7.71 9.20
N ASN A 15 15.08 8.21 8.43
CA ASN A 15 14.90 9.44 7.67
C ASN A 15 13.78 9.30 6.62
N VAL A 16 12.89 10.30 6.56
CA VAL A 16 11.82 10.35 5.55
C VAL A 16 12.37 10.92 4.24
N SER A 17 12.17 10.20 3.14
CA SER A 17 12.61 10.54 1.79
C SER A 17 11.65 9.98 0.75
N GLU A 18 11.56 10.59 -0.43
CA GLU A 18 10.89 9.99 -1.60
C GLU A 18 11.66 8.78 -2.15
N ASP A 19 12.98 8.78 -1.98
CA ASP A 19 13.81 7.59 -2.18
C ASP A 19 13.58 6.62 -1.02
N CYS A 20 12.50 5.84 -1.11
CA CYS A 20 12.03 4.95 -0.07
C CYS A 20 11.73 3.53 -0.54
N LEU A 21 11.73 3.23 -1.83
CA LEU A 21 11.31 1.92 -2.37
C LEU A 21 12.36 0.82 -2.15
N TYR A 22 12.41 0.33 -0.91
CA TYR A 22 13.30 -0.73 -0.44
C TYR A 22 12.53 -1.94 0.11
N LEU A 23 13.21 -3.08 0.10
CA LEU A 23 12.75 -4.37 0.64
C LEU A 23 13.67 -4.82 1.78
N ASN A 24 13.09 -5.46 2.79
CA ASN A 24 13.82 -6.14 3.86
C ASN A 24 13.48 -7.63 3.82
N ILE A 25 14.46 -8.51 4.07
CA ILE A 25 14.28 -9.96 3.99
C ILE A 25 15.01 -10.64 5.14
N TRP A 26 14.28 -11.42 5.93
CA TRP A 26 14.77 -12.26 7.02
C TRP A 26 14.76 -13.72 6.60
N VAL A 27 15.94 -14.33 6.70
CA VAL A 27 16.23 -15.64 6.12
C VAL A 27 16.77 -16.50 7.29
N PRO A 28 16.00 -17.50 7.80
CA PRO A 28 16.39 -18.31 8.96
C PRO A 28 17.49 -19.35 8.70
N ARG A 29 18.65 -19.23 9.37
CA ARG A 29 19.90 -20.01 9.15
C ARG A 29 19.77 -21.49 8.74
N GLN A 30 18.75 -22.23 9.18
CA GLN A 30 18.48 -23.62 8.77
C GLN A 30 17.60 -23.69 7.49
N HIS A 31 18.20 -23.41 6.33
CA HIS A 31 17.48 -23.30 5.04
C HIS A 31 17.33 -24.58 4.23
N GLN A 32 17.72 -25.74 4.78
CA GLN A 32 17.78 -26.98 4.01
C GLN A 32 16.42 -27.69 3.97
N SER A 33 15.42 -27.08 3.33
CA SER A 33 14.23 -27.81 2.89
C SER A 33 14.41 -28.20 1.41
N LYS A 34 14.09 -29.45 1.05
CA LYS A 34 14.18 -29.92 -0.35
C LYS A 34 13.19 -29.22 -1.29
N GLY A 35 12.17 -28.54 -0.74
CA GLY A 35 11.09 -27.88 -1.49
C GLY A 35 11.11 -26.36 -1.47
N GLY A 36 12.02 -25.72 -0.73
CA GLY A 36 11.97 -24.28 -0.44
C GLY A 36 11.13 -23.96 0.81
N LEU A 37 11.43 -22.84 1.47
CA LEU A 37 10.70 -22.35 2.63
C LEU A 37 9.47 -21.55 2.20
N ALA A 38 8.42 -21.55 3.02
CA ALA A 38 7.33 -20.59 2.86
C ALA A 38 7.84 -19.16 3.08
N MET A 39 7.22 -18.20 2.37
CA MET A 39 7.56 -16.78 2.47
C MET A 39 6.35 -15.99 2.95
N LEU A 40 6.47 -15.34 4.10
CA LEU A 40 5.50 -14.38 4.63
C LEU A 40 5.90 -12.97 4.20
N VAL A 41 4.97 -12.22 3.62
CA VAL A 41 5.27 -10.91 3.05
C VAL A 41 4.40 -9.84 3.73
N TRP A 42 5.04 -9.02 4.57
CA TRP A 42 4.41 -7.99 5.40
C TRP A 42 4.13 -6.71 4.62
N ILE A 43 2.88 -6.25 4.68
CA ILE A 43 2.45 -4.94 4.20
C ILE A 43 1.95 -4.14 5.41
N TYR A 44 2.60 -3.02 5.72
CA TYR A 44 2.24 -2.20 6.87
C TYR A 44 0.97 -1.37 6.63
N GLY A 45 0.28 -1.05 7.73
CA GLY A 45 -0.89 -0.17 7.79
C GLY A 45 -0.54 1.32 7.93
N GLY A 46 -1.50 2.12 8.39
CA GLY A 46 -1.33 3.59 8.51
C GLY A 46 -2.25 4.39 7.60
N GLY A 47 -3.43 3.86 7.29
CA GLY A 47 -4.49 4.55 6.56
C GLY A 47 -4.11 5.01 5.15
N PHE A 48 -3.16 4.32 4.51
CA PHE A 48 -2.55 4.72 3.24
C PHE A 48 -1.86 6.10 3.26
N MET A 49 -1.68 6.72 4.43
CA MET A 49 -1.09 8.04 4.61
C MET A 49 0.26 8.02 5.33
N SER A 50 0.54 6.93 6.04
CA SER A 50 1.67 6.80 6.95
C SER A 50 2.11 5.33 7.06
N GLY A 51 3.02 5.05 8.00
CA GLY A 51 3.57 3.71 8.23
C GLY A 51 4.93 3.51 7.57
N THR A 52 5.66 2.52 8.07
CA THR A 52 6.92 2.06 7.48
C THR A 52 7.20 0.62 7.91
N SER A 53 7.85 -0.14 7.04
CA SER A 53 8.34 -1.49 7.34
C SER A 53 9.49 -1.52 8.35
N THR A 54 10.05 -0.37 8.71
CA THR A 54 11.24 -0.25 9.57
C THR A 54 10.94 -0.17 11.06
N LEU A 55 9.67 -0.07 11.47
CA LEU A 55 9.30 -0.03 12.89
C LEU A 55 9.70 -1.30 13.63
N ASP A 56 10.19 -1.16 14.86
CA ASP A 56 10.67 -2.28 15.67
C ASP A 56 9.60 -3.35 15.93
N VAL A 57 8.33 -2.93 16.00
CA VAL A 57 7.17 -3.84 16.14
C VAL A 57 7.01 -4.79 14.95
N TYR A 58 7.59 -4.45 13.79
CA TYR A 58 7.60 -5.27 12.58
C TYR A 58 8.90 -6.06 12.40
N ASN A 59 9.80 -6.07 13.40
CA ASN A 59 11.00 -6.89 13.35
C ASN A 59 10.62 -8.38 13.22
N ALA A 60 11.01 -8.98 12.11
CA ALA A 60 10.64 -10.34 11.76
C ALA A 60 11.66 -11.42 12.16
N GLU A 61 12.71 -11.08 12.91
CA GLU A 61 13.73 -12.04 13.36
C GLU A 61 13.12 -13.26 14.07
N MET A 62 12.25 -13.02 15.07
CA MET A 62 11.62 -14.10 15.83
C MET A 62 10.66 -14.92 14.99
N LEU A 63 9.87 -14.27 14.13
CA LEU A 63 8.93 -14.96 13.24
C LEU A 63 9.66 -15.87 12.25
N ALA A 64 10.73 -15.36 11.62
CA ALA A 64 11.56 -16.13 10.71
C ALA A 64 12.24 -17.30 11.41
N ALA A 65 12.87 -17.07 12.57
CA ALA A 65 13.63 -18.08 13.30
C ALA A 65 12.75 -19.19 13.90
N VAL A 66 11.65 -18.82 14.56
CA VAL A 66 10.77 -19.78 15.24
C VAL A 66 9.83 -20.47 14.25
N GLY A 67 9.29 -19.72 13.29
CA GLY A 67 8.41 -20.26 12.26
C GLY A 67 9.15 -21.08 11.20
N ASN A 68 10.48 -20.95 11.12
CA ASN A 68 11.31 -21.51 10.05
C ASN A 68 10.77 -21.14 8.66
N VAL A 69 10.52 -19.85 8.47
CA VAL A 69 9.98 -19.25 7.24
C VAL A 69 10.83 -18.06 6.83
N ILE A 70 10.80 -17.71 5.55
CA ILE A 70 11.32 -16.42 5.11
C ILE A 70 10.26 -15.37 5.44
N VAL A 71 10.68 -14.24 5.97
CA VAL A 71 9.80 -13.07 6.10
C VAL A 71 10.38 -11.95 5.27
N ALA A 72 9.55 -11.27 4.50
CA ALA A 72 9.91 -10.06 3.78
C ALA A 72 8.97 -8.93 4.16
N SER A 73 9.45 -7.70 4.08
CA SER A 73 8.63 -6.50 4.20
C SER A 73 9.09 -5.48 3.15
N MET A 74 8.20 -4.56 2.79
CA MET A 74 8.46 -3.55 1.77
C MET A 74 8.04 -2.17 2.24
N GLN A 75 8.69 -1.16 1.69
CA GLN A 75 8.16 0.18 1.62
C GLN A 75 7.27 0.31 0.37
N TYR A 76 6.19 1.06 0.49
CA TYR A 76 5.38 1.50 -0.63
C TYR A 76 5.04 2.98 -0.45
N ARG A 77 4.89 3.73 -1.54
CA ARG A 77 4.52 5.14 -1.44
C ARG A 77 3.15 5.30 -0.80
N VAL A 78 3.04 6.24 0.14
CA VAL A 78 1.81 6.57 0.88
C VAL A 78 1.42 8.02 0.64
N GLY A 79 0.19 8.37 1.01
CA GLY A 79 -0.40 9.69 0.80
C GLY A 79 -0.48 10.02 -0.69
N SER A 80 -0.41 11.30 -1.01
CA SER A 80 -0.45 11.77 -2.39
C SER A 80 0.72 11.22 -3.23
N PHE A 81 1.87 10.89 -2.64
CA PHE A 81 2.96 10.25 -3.37
C PHE A 81 2.60 8.86 -3.91
N GLY A 82 1.65 8.18 -3.26
CA GLY A 82 1.17 6.84 -3.63
C GLY A 82 -0.18 6.81 -4.35
N PHE A 83 -1.01 7.83 -4.16
CA PHE A 83 -2.44 7.77 -4.51
C PHE A 83 -2.97 9.00 -5.25
N PHE A 84 -2.10 9.93 -5.67
CA PHE A 84 -2.51 11.09 -6.46
C PHE A 84 -3.08 10.67 -7.83
N TYR A 85 -4.28 11.14 -8.14
CA TYR A 85 -5.09 10.66 -9.26
C TYR A 85 -5.55 11.83 -10.13
N LEU A 86 -5.04 11.90 -11.37
CA LEU A 86 -5.41 12.87 -12.39
C LEU A 86 -5.61 12.21 -13.78
N ALA A 87 -5.83 10.89 -13.82
CA ALA A 87 -6.00 10.14 -15.06
C ALA A 87 -7.02 10.73 -16.05
N PRO A 88 -8.11 11.41 -15.64
CA PRO A 88 -9.01 12.08 -16.59
C PRO A 88 -8.38 13.25 -17.37
N TYR A 89 -7.26 13.82 -16.89
CA TYR A 89 -6.58 14.97 -17.50
C TYR A 89 -5.23 14.62 -18.13
N LEU A 90 -4.66 13.48 -17.80
CA LEU A 90 -3.33 13.05 -18.23
C LEU A 90 -3.41 11.72 -18.96
N ASN A 91 -2.35 11.38 -19.70
CA ASN A 91 -2.20 10.01 -20.14
C ASN A 91 -1.91 9.11 -18.92
N ASP A 92 -2.20 7.82 -19.04
CA ASP A 92 -2.17 6.83 -17.96
C ASP A 92 -0.83 6.75 -17.18
N ASP A 93 0.26 7.33 -17.67
CA ASP A 93 1.60 7.19 -17.07
C ASP A 93 1.96 8.24 -16.01
N ASP A 94 1.34 9.44 -16.01
CA ASP A 94 1.83 10.55 -15.18
C ASP A 94 1.28 10.55 -13.75
N ALA A 95 -0.04 10.36 -13.60
CA ALA A 95 -0.72 10.32 -12.30
C ALA A 95 -1.97 9.42 -12.34
N PRO A 96 -1.80 8.10 -12.60
CA PRO A 96 -2.90 7.14 -12.70
C PRO A 96 -3.63 6.85 -11.38
N GLY A 97 -3.12 7.35 -10.25
CA GLY A 97 -3.48 6.86 -8.92
C GLY A 97 -2.88 5.49 -8.63
N ASN A 98 -3.10 5.00 -7.40
CA ASN A 98 -2.71 3.66 -6.96
C ASN A 98 -1.24 3.25 -7.14
N VAL A 99 -0.31 4.18 -7.40
CA VAL A 99 1.10 3.86 -7.60
C VAL A 99 1.75 3.25 -6.36
N GLY A 100 1.23 3.53 -5.15
CA GLY A 100 1.60 2.81 -3.93
C GLY A 100 1.22 1.32 -3.95
N LEU A 101 0.09 0.96 -4.57
CA LEU A 101 -0.30 -0.45 -4.78
C LEU A 101 0.53 -1.12 -5.87
N TRP A 102 0.93 -0.35 -6.89
CA TRP A 102 1.88 -0.80 -7.91
C TRP A 102 3.28 -1.05 -7.31
N ASP A 103 3.72 -0.23 -6.35
CA ASP A 103 4.97 -0.48 -5.61
C ASP A 103 4.90 -1.81 -4.87
N GLN A 104 3.80 -2.08 -4.16
CA GLN A 104 3.58 -3.36 -3.49
C GLN A 104 3.55 -4.53 -4.49
N ALA A 105 2.86 -4.38 -5.62
CA ALA A 105 2.80 -5.39 -6.68
C ALA A 105 4.19 -5.71 -7.25
N LEU A 106 5.00 -4.68 -7.48
CA LEU A 106 6.38 -4.81 -7.96
C LEU A 106 7.25 -5.52 -6.92
N ALA A 107 7.16 -5.12 -5.66
CA ALA A 107 7.85 -5.76 -4.53
C ALA A 107 7.50 -7.25 -4.41
N ILE A 108 6.21 -7.59 -4.44
CA ILE A 108 5.74 -8.99 -4.36
C ILE A 108 6.21 -9.79 -5.56
N ARG A 109 6.16 -9.23 -6.77
CA ARG A 109 6.67 -9.89 -7.98
C ARG A 109 8.18 -10.13 -7.88
N TRP A 110 8.94 -9.13 -7.45
CA TRP A 110 10.38 -9.25 -7.23
C TRP A 110 10.70 -10.36 -6.21
N LEU A 111 9.97 -10.41 -5.10
CA LEU A 111 10.12 -11.47 -4.09
C LEU A 111 9.81 -12.85 -4.67
N LYS A 112 8.76 -12.99 -5.49
CA LYS A 112 8.43 -14.26 -6.18
C LYS A 112 9.52 -14.68 -7.16
N GLU A 113 10.05 -13.76 -7.96
CA GLU A 113 11.12 -14.03 -8.93
C GLU A 113 12.43 -14.41 -8.24
N ASN A 114 12.72 -13.84 -7.06
CA ASN A 114 13.95 -14.05 -6.32
C ASN A 114 13.83 -15.05 -5.16
N ALA A 115 12.65 -15.64 -4.92
CA ALA A 115 12.39 -16.50 -3.76
C ALA A 115 13.44 -17.61 -3.60
N LYS A 116 13.78 -18.27 -4.70
CA LYS A 116 14.76 -19.37 -4.73
C LYS A 116 16.17 -18.93 -4.30
N ALA A 117 16.56 -17.69 -4.57
CA ALA A 117 17.86 -17.16 -4.17
C ALA A 117 18.01 -17.05 -2.64
N PHE A 118 16.89 -16.92 -1.93
CA PHE A 118 16.82 -16.90 -0.46
C PHE A 118 16.42 -18.26 0.14
N GLY A 119 16.31 -19.32 -0.69
CA GLY A 119 15.86 -20.63 -0.25
C GLY A 119 14.34 -20.76 -0.07
N GLY A 120 13.57 -19.82 -0.63
CA GLY A 120 12.10 -19.82 -0.60
C GLY A 120 11.47 -20.56 -1.77
N ASP A 121 10.25 -21.04 -1.56
CA ASP A 121 9.38 -21.55 -2.61
C ASP A 121 8.50 -20.40 -3.16
N PRO A 122 8.64 -20.01 -4.45
CA PRO A 122 7.86 -18.93 -5.04
C PRO A 122 6.35 -19.18 -5.08
N ASP A 123 5.90 -20.43 -4.87
CA ASP A 123 4.48 -20.79 -4.84
C ASP A 123 3.93 -20.93 -3.40
N LEU A 124 4.79 -20.78 -2.39
CA LEU A 124 4.44 -20.72 -0.97
C LEU A 124 4.56 -19.30 -0.38
N ILE A 125 4.14 -18.29 -1.16
CA ILE A 125 4.05 -16.90 -0.69
C ILE A 125 2.68 -16.64 -0.03
N THR A 126 2.70 -16.09 1.18
CA THR A 126 1.51 -15.61 1.89
C THR A 126 1.69 -14.12 2.19
N LEU A 127 0.74 -13.30 1.73
CA LEU A 127 0.72 -11.88 2.09
C LEU A 127 0.06 -11.73 3.46
N PHE A 128 0.57 -10.83 4.29
CA PHE A 128 -0.07 -10.48 5.55
C PHE A 128 0.09 -9.00 5.87
N GLY A 129 -0.94 -8.42 6.47
CA GLY A 129 -0.95 -6.99 6.74
C GLY A 129 -2.04 -6.60 7.72
N GLU A 130 -1.87 -5.41 8.29
CA GLU A 130 -2.76 -4.82 9.28
C GLU A 130 -3.32 -3.48 8.80
N SER A 131 -4.57 -3.17 9.12
CA SER A 131 -5.27 -1.95 8.70
C SER A 131 -5.16 -1.75 7.18
N ALA A 132 -4.64 -0.63 6.69
CA ALA A 132 -4.39 -0.38 5.27
C ALA A 132 -3.52 -1.46 4.60
N GLY A 133 -2.62 -2.11 5.34
CA GLY A 133 -1.88 -3.27 4.89
C GLY A 133 -2.76 -4.51 4.69
N GLY A 134 -3.69 -4.77 5.62
CA GLY A 134 -4.68 -5.84 5.50
C GLY A 134 -5.62 -5.61 4.31
N SER A 135 -6.04 -4.36 4.12
CA SER A 135 -6.78 -3.93 2.93
C SER A 135 -5.98 -4.13 1.65
N SER A 136 -4.69 -3.79 1.65
CA SER A 136 -3.79 -4.01 0.51
C SER A 136 -3.67 -5.51 0.18
N VAL A 137 -3.53 -6.38 1.20
CA VAL A 137 -3.57 -7.83 1.02
C VAL A 137 -4.87 -8.27 0.34
N SER A 138 -6.01 -7.77 0.84
CA SER A 138 -7.32 -8.11 0.28
C SER A 138 -7.45 -7.70 -1.19
N LEU A 139 -6.95 -6.52 -1.55
CA LEU A 139 -6.95 -6.04 -2.93
C LEU A 139 -6.00 -6.84 -3.81
N HIS A 140 -4.82 -7.21 -3.33
CA HIS A 140 -3.88 -8.02 -4.12
C HIS A 140 -4.39 -9.41 -4.47
N LEU A 141 -5.23 -10.00 -3.61
CA LEU A 141 -5.89 -11.27 -3.89
C LEU A 141 -7.02 -11.14 -4.93
N LEU A 142 -7.64 -9.96 -5.03
CA LEU A 142 -8.77 -9.70 -5.94
C LEU A 142 -8.35 -9.12 -7.29
N SER A 143 -7.36 -8.24 -7.28
CA SER A 143 -6.95 -7.46 -8.44
C SER A 143 -6.50 -8.35 -9.60
N PRO A 144 -6.96 -8.11 -10.84
CA PRO A 144 -6.47 -8.84 -12.00
C PRO A 144 -4.97 -8.61 -12.26
N VAL A 145 -4.42 -7.48 -11.80
CA VAL A 145 -3.00 -7.12 -11.96
C VAL A 145 -2.08 -8.07 -11.18
N THR A 146 -2.49 -8.48 -9.99
CA THR A 146 -1.68 -9.28 -9.06
C THR A 146 -2.19 -10.70 -8.85
N ARG A 147 -3.26 -11.08 -9.56
CA ARG A 147 -3.79 -12.44 -9.54
C ARG A 147 -2.67 -13.45 -9.85
N GLY A 148 -2.48 -14.41 -8.95
CA GLY A 148 -1.47 -15.46 -9.07
C GLY A 148 -0.10 -15.12 -8.45
N LEU A 149 0.15 -13.88 -8.00
CA LEU A 149 1.35 -13.56 -7.23
C LEU A 149 1.33 -14.21 -5.85
N SER A 150 0.16 -14.20 -5.19
CA SER A 150 -0.14 -15.02 -4.03
C SER A 150 -1.59 -15.48 -4.08
N ARG A 151 -1.85 -16.62 -3.44
CA ARG A 151 -3.20 -17.15 -3.20
C ARG A 151 -3.55 -17.22 -1.71
N ARG A 152 -2.70 -16.69 -0.84
CA ARG A 152 -2.89 -16.75 0.62
C ARG A 152 -2.76 -15.36 1.24
N GLY A 153 -3.74 -14.99 2.06
CA GLY A 153 -3.76 -13.71 2.74
C GLY A 153 -4.09 -13.83 4.22
N ILE A 154 -3.40 -13.05 5.04
CA ILE A 154 -3.77 -12.80 6.43
C ILE A 154 -4.14 -11.32 6.56
N LEU A 155 -5.40 -11.04 6.87
CA LEU A 155 -6.00 -9.70 6.89
C LEU A 155 -6.34 -9.33 8.33
N GLN A 156 -5.54 -8.47 8.95
CA GLN A 156 -5.73 -8.03 10.33
C GLN A 156 -6.42 -6.67 10.34
N SER A 157 -7.68 -6.61 10.78
CA SER A 157 -8.40 -5.34 10.98
C SER A 157 -8.48 -4.44 9.74
N GLY A 158 -8.45 -5.03 8.54
CA GLY A 158 -8.42 -4.29 7.28
C GLY A 158 -8.92 -5.11 6.11
N THR A 159 -9.95 -4.61 5.44
CA THR A 159 -10.55 -5.19 4.25
C THR A 159 -10.90 -4.09 3.26
N LEU A 160 -10.80 -4.37 1.95
CA LEU A 160 -11.02 -3.39 0.89
C LEU A 160 -12.42 -2.72 0.94
N ASN A 161 -13.44 -3.43 1.43
CA ASN A 161 -14.80 -2.91 1.56
C ASN A 161 -15.00 -1.94 2.74
N ALA A 162 -13.99 -1.72 3.60
CA ALA A 162 -14.08 -0.71 4.65
C ALA A 162 -14.18 0.70 4.03
N PRO A 163 -14.98 1.63 4.59
CA PRO A 163 -15.19 2.95 4.00
C PRO A 163 -13.92 3.80 3.82
N TRP A 164 -12.93 3.62 4.68
CA TRP A 164 -11.63 4.30 4.60
C TRP A 164 -10.66 3.65 3.61
N SER A 165 -11.02 2.48 3.07
CA SER A 165 -10.13 1.60 2.33
C SER A 165 -10.36 1.61 0.81
N HIS A 166 -11.28 2.45 0.32
CA HIS A 166 -11.48 2.64 -1.11
C HIS A 166 -12.03 4.05 -1.38
N MET A 167 -11.82 4.54 -2.59
CA MET A 167 -12.25 5.86 -3.03
C MET A 167 -12.72 5.80 -4.48
N SER A 168 -13.78 6.55 -4.82
CA SER A 168 -14.19 6.70 -6.22
C SER A 168 -13.18 7.57 -6.98
N ALA A 169 -13.08 7.37 -8.30
CA ALA A 169 -12.24 8.20 -9.16
C ALA A 169 -12.56 9.69 -9.03
N GLU A 170 -13.85 10.05 -8.94
CA GLU A 170 -14.30 11.44 -8.82
C GLU A 170 -13.85 12.07 -7.50
N LYS A 171 -13.90 11.31 -6.40
CA LYS A 171 -13.45 11.80 -5.10
C LYS A 171 -11.93 11.93 -5.05
N ALA A 172 -11.19 10.96 -5.61
CA ALA A 172 -9.74 11.03 -5.69
C ALA A 172 -9.27 12.22 -6.55
N LEU A 173 -9.96 12.48 -7.66
CA LEU A 173 -9.74 13.65 -8.51
C LEU A 173 -9.98 14.96 -7.74
N SER A 174 -11.10 15.08 -7.04
CA SER A 174 -11.41 16.25 -6.21
C SER A 174 -10.35 16.51 -5.14
N VAL A 175 -9.79 15.47 -4.53
CA VAL A 175 -8.72 15.61 -3.53
C VAL A 175 -7.41 16.03 -4.19
N ALA A 176 -7.09 15.47 -5.37
CA ALA A 176 -5.91 15.87 -6.13
C ALA A 176 -5.98 17.34 -6.59
N GLU A 177 -7.13 17.79 -7.07
CA GLU A 177 -7.40 19.18 -7.44
C GLU A 177 -7.22 20.15 -6.27
N ALA A 178 -7.74 19.80 -5.08
CA ALA A 178 -7.55 20.60 -3.87
C ALA A 178 -6.07 20.70 -3.47
N LEU A 179 -5.34 19.58 -3.53
CA LEU A 179 -3.91 19.58 -3.23
C LEU A 179 -3.09 20.42 -4.23
N ILE A 180 -3.45 20.43 -5.50
CA ILE A 180 -2.82 21.30 -6.51
C ILE A 180 -2.94 22.77 -6.09
N ASP A 181 -4.12 23.18 -5.65
CA ASP A 181 -4.39 24.55 -5.23
C ASP A 181 -3.65 24.88 -3.91
N ASP A 182 -3.68 23.97 -2.92
CA ASP A 182 -2.96 24.10 -1.65
C ASP A 182 -1.43 24.18 -1.83
N CYS A 183 -0.91 23.58 -2.91
CA CYS A 183 0.50 23.65 -3.30
C CYS A 183 0.83 24.82 -4.24
N ASN A 184 -0.14 25.70 -4.53
CA ASN A 184 -0.02 26.87 -5.40
C ASN A 184 0.34 26.54 -6.88
N CYS A 185 -0.10 25.40 -7.39
CA CYS A 185 0.18 24.94 -8.76
C CYS A 185 -0.90 25.26 -9.80
N ASN A 186 -1.82 26.17 -9.46
CA ASN A 186 -2.92 26.67 -10.29
C ASN A 186 -3.75 25.57 -10.96
N VAL A 187 -4.71 25.04 -10.21
CA VAL A 187 -5.62 23.99 -10.65
C VAL A 187 -6.46 24.38 -11.87
N THR A 188 -6.68 25.68 -12.13
CA THR A 188 -7.51 26.11 -13.27
C THR A 188 -6.89 25.76 -14.62
N LEU A 189 -5.57 25.53 -14.66
CA LEU A 189 -4.84 25.13 -15.86
C LEU A 189 -4.89 23.63 -16.13
N LEU A 190 -5.47 22.82 -15.24
CA LEU A 190 -5.43 21.36 -15.34
C LEU A 190 -6.10 20.85 -16.63
N LYS A 191 -7.18 21.50 -17.08
CA LYS A 191 -7.87 21.12 -18.31
C LYS A 191 -7.12 21.52 -19.59
N ASP A 192 -6.49 22.69 -19.57
CA ASP A 192 -5.90 23.29 -20.79
C ASP A 192 -4.40 22.97 -20.92
N ASN A 193 -3.70 22.77 -19.80
CA ASN A 193 -2.28 22.50 -19.73
C ASN A 193 -1.90 21.64 -18.50
N PRO A 194 -2.37 20.38 -18.44
CA PRO A 194 -2.12 19.48 -17.30
C PRO A 194 -0.63 19.22 -17.06
N ASN A 195 0.19 19.19 -18.12
CA ASN A 195 1.64 19.02 -18.01
C ASN A 195 2.32 20.18 -17.26
N TYR A 196 1.85 21.41 -17.44
CA TYR A 196 2.36 22.56 -16.68
C TYR A 196 2.06 22.40 -15.18
N VAL A 197 0.83 22.00 -14.84
CA VAL A 197 0.41 21.74 -13.45
C VAL A 197 1.26 20.63 -12.84
N MET A 198 1.47 19.52 -13.55
CA MET A 198 2.31 18.42 -13.07
C MET A 198 3.77 18.82 -12.89
N ASN A 199 4.32 19.62 -13.81
CA ASN A 199 5.68 20.14 -13.65
C ASN A 199 5.80 21.07 -12.44
N CYS A 200 4.76 21.86 -12.13
CA CYS A 200 4.73 22.62 -10.89
C CYS A 200 4.72 21.68 -9.67
N MET A 201 3.81 20.69 -9.63
CA MET A 201 3.68 19.76 -8.51
C MET A 201 4.97 18.98 -8.22
N ARG A 202 5.70 18.55 -9.26
CA ARG A 202 6.99 17.87 -9.11
C ARG A 202 8.12 18.76 -8.59
N ASN A 203 7.99 20.09 -8.68
CA ASN A 203 8.94 21.04 -8.14
C ASN A 203 8.59 21.51 -6.72
N VAL A 204 7.43 21.11 -6.18
CA VAL A 204 7.06 21.39 -4.80
C VAL A 204 7.88 20.49 -3.88
N ASP A 205 8.43 21.06 -2.80
CA ASP A 205 9.12 20.26 -1.79
C ASP A 205 8.21 19.15 -1.26
N ALA A 206 8.72 17.91 -1.20
CA ALA A 206 7.97 16.77 -0.68
C ALA A 206 7.39 17.03 0.72
N LYS A 207 8.10 17.82 1.55
CA LYS A 207 7.58 18.21 2.88
C LYS A 207 6.31 19.06 2.79
N THR A 208 6.20 19.94 1.80
CA THR A 208 5.02 20.77 1.57
C THR A 208 3.84 19.90 1.16
N ILE A 209 4.00 19.01 0.17
CA ILE A 209 2.96 18.04 -0.22
C ILE A 209 2.54 17.18 0.99
N SER A 210 3.52 16.67 1.74
CA SER A 210 3.31 15.81 2.91
C SER A 210 2.44 16.46 3.99
N VAL A 211 2.51 17.78 4.13
CA VAL A 211 1.69 18.56 5.06
C VAL A 211 0.34 18.93 4.43
N GLN A 212 0.34 19.53 3.23
CA GLN A 212 -0.87 20.08 2.62
C GLN A 212 -1.92 19.03 2.27
N GLN A 213 -1.52 17.79 1.94
CA GLN A 213 -2.47 16.71 1.66
C GLN A 213 -3.50 16.49 2.80
N TRP A 214 -3.13 16.80 4.04
CA TRP A 214 -4.00 16.65 5.20
C TRP A 214 -5.13 17.68 5.27
N ASN A 215 -5.09 18.77 4.49
CA ASN A 215 -6.21 19.73 4.41
C ASN A 215 -7.49 19.07 3.88
N SER A 216 -7.34 18.01 3.07
CA SER A 216 -8.46 17.22 2.55
C SER A 216 -8.87 16.06 3.47
N TYR A 217 -8.24 15.91 4.65
CA TYR A 217 -8.69 14.96 5.66
C TYR A 217 -10.02 15.43 6.27
N SER A 218 -11.06 14.61 6.19
CA SER A 218 -12.40 15.02 6.63
C SER A 218 -13.10 13.93 7.44
N GLY A 219 -13.50 14.22 8.68
CA GLY A 219 -14.17 13.26 9.56
C GLY A 219 -13.21 12.21 10.14
N ILE A 220 -13.77 11.27 10.91
CA ILE A 220 -13.00 10.15 11.47
C ILE A 220 -12.71 9.12 10.37
N LEU A 221 -11.43 8.75 10.20
CA LEU A 221 -10.95 7.82 9.15
C LEU A 221 -11.23 8.27 7.71
N GLY A 222 -11.48 9.56 7.48
CA GLY A 222 -11.67 10.12 6.12
C GLY A 222 -10.35 10.57 5.51
N PHE A 223 -9.46 9.62 5.25
CA PHE A 223 -8.14 9.90 4.68
C PHE A 223 -8.23 10.43 3.24
N PRO A 224 -7.35 11.37 2.85
CA PRO A 224 -7.30 11.92 1.49
C PRO A 224 -6.63 10.95 0.50
N SER A 225 -6.17 9.79 0.95
CA SER A 225 -5.61 8.75 0.10
C SER A 225 -6.16 7.39 0.51
N ALA A 226 -6.57 6.62 -0.48
CA ALA A 226 -7.03 5.25 -0.37
C ALA A 226 -6.94 4.61 -1.77
N PRO A 227 -7.03 3.27 -1.90
CA PRO A 227 -7.22 2.61 -3.18
C PRO A 227 -8.35 3.25 -4.00
N THR A 228 -8.00 3.79 -5.17
CA THR A 228 -8.92 4.47 -6.07
C THR A 228 -9.49 3.47 -7.08
N ILE A 229 -10.79 3.52 -7.36
CA ILE A 229 -11.40 2.77 -8.47
C ILE A 229 -10.88 3.36 -9.79
N ASP A 230 -9.81 2.76 -10.33
CA ASP A 230 -9.09 3.24 -11.52
C ASP A 230 -9.44 2.46 -12.80
N GLY A 231 -10.22 1.38 -12.68
CA GLY A 231 -10.55 0.51 -13.81
C GLY A 231 -9.41 -0.44 -14.21
N VAL A 232 -8.26 -0.39 -13.53
CA VAL A 232 -7.04 -1.15 -13.85
C VAL A 232 -6.61 -2.02 -12.68
N PHE A 233 -6.09 -1.43 -11.60
CA PHE A 233 -5.70 -2.15 -10.39
C PHE A 233 -6.94 -2.51 -9.56
N MET A 234 -7.85 -1.55 -9.44
CA MET A 234 -9.16 -1.70 -8.81
C MET A 234 -10.23 -1.44 -9.87
N THR A 235 -10.71 -2.53 -10.47
CA THR A 235 -11.56 -2.49 -11.67
C THR A 235 -12.97 -1.98 -11.42
N ALA A 236 -13.45 -2.08 -10.17
CA ALA A 236 -14.79 -1.67 -9.76
C ALA A 236 -14.84 -1.44 -8.25
N ASP A 237 -16.01 -1.06 -7.74
CA ASP A 237 -16.31 -1.06 -6.31
C ASP A 237 -15.93 -2.41 -5.63
N PRO A 238 -15.42 -2.41 -4.38
CA PRO A 238 -14.97 -3.63 -3.71
C PRO A 238 -16.03 -4.73 -3.65
N MET A 239 -17.30 -4.36 -3.42
CA MET A 239 -18.38 -5.34 -3.29
C MET A 239 -18.76 -5.94 -4.64
N THR A 240 -18.59 -5.18 -5.73
CA THR A 240 -18.73 -5.69 -7.09
C THR A 240 -17.59 -6.65 -7.42
N MET A 241 -16.34 -6.25 -7.19
CA MET A 241 -15.17 -7.11 -7.41
C MET A 241 -15.28 -8.43 -6.63
N LEU A 242 -15.74 -8.39 -5.37
CA LEU A 242 -15.95 -9.59 -4.54
C LEU A 242 -17.03 -10.53 -5.10
N ARG A 243 -18.12 -9.99 -5.64
CA ARG A 243 -19.20 -10.80 -6.23
C ARG A 243 -18.77 -11.49 -7.52
N GLU A 244 -17.87 -10.88 -8.27
CA GLU A 244 -17.41 -11.37 -9.57
C GLU A 244 -16.11 -12.19 -9.48
N ALA A 245 -15.41 -12.14 -8.35
CA ALA A 245 -14.16 -12.84 -8.16
C ALA A 245 -14.36 -14.37 -8.12
N ASN A 246 -13.55 -15.09 -8.88
CA ASN A 246 -13.33 -16.50 -8.64
C ASN A 246 -12.23 -16.66 -7.58
N LEU A 247 -12.61 -17.11 -6.38
CA LEU A 247 -11.72 -17.31 -5.23
C LEU A 247 -11.34 -18.78 -5.01
N GLU A 248 -11.55 -19.65 -6.00
CA GLU A 248 -11.13 -21.05 -5.91
C GLU A 248 -9.63 -21.17 -5.61
N GLY A 249 -9.30 -21.89 -4.53
CA GLY A 249 -7.92 -22.07 -4.08
C GLY A 249 -7.29 -20.87 -3.37
N VAL A 250 -8.06 -19.81 -3.09
CA VAL A 250 -7.61 -18.69 -2.24
C VAL A 250 -7.84 -19.05 -0.76
N GLU A 251 -6.81 -18.90 0.06
CA GLU A 251 -6.83 -19.21 1.49
C GLU A 251 -6.73 -17.90 2.30
N ILE A 252 -7.70 -17.67 3.19
CA ILE A 252 -7.79 -16.41 3.94
C ILE A 252 -7.85 -16.69 5.44
N LEU A 253 -7.02 -15.99 6.21
CA LEU A 253 -7.18 -15.78 7.64
C LEU A 253 -7.53 -14.31 7.86
N VAL A 254 -8.65 -14.03 8.51
CA VAL A 254 -9.11 -12.65 8.76
C VAL A 254 -9.58 -12.51 10.20
N GLY A 255 -9.36 -11.35 10.81
CA GLY A 255 -9.78 -11.08 12.17
C GLY A 255 -9.80 -9.60 12.52
N SER A 256 -10.32 -9.31 13.71
CA SER A 256 -10.46 -7.98 14.29
C SER A 256 -10.13 -8.04 15.78
N ASN A 257 -9.75 -6.90 16.34
CA ASN A 257 -9.58 -6.73 17.77
C ASN A 257 -10.93 -6.46 18.46
N ARG A 258 -10.96 -6.58 19.79
CA ARG A 258 -12.15 -6.30 20.60
C ARG A 258 -12.53 -4.82 20.57
N ASP A 259 -11.52 -3.94 20.56
CA ASP A 259 -11.64 -2.49 20.72
C ASP A 259 -10.89 -1.79 19.56
N GLU A 260 -11.48 -1.75 18.36
CA GLU A 260 -10.84 -1.23 17.13
C GLU A 260 -10.81 0.31 17.02
N GLY A 261 -11.72 0.99 17.73
CA GLY A 261 -11.99 2.43 17.58
C GLY A 261 -11.44 3.30 18.69
#